data_AF-A0A9P6WUL9-F1
#
_entry.id   AF-A0A9P6WUL9-F1
#
_cell.length_a   1.000
_cell.length_b   1.000
_cell.length_c   1.000
_cell.angle_alpha   90.00
_cell.angle_beta   90.00
_cell.angle_gamma   90.00
#
_symmetry.space_group_name_H-M   'P 1'
#
loop_
_entity.id
_entity.type
_entity.pdbx_description
1 polymer ?
#
loop_
_entity_poly.entity_id
_entity_poly.type
_entity_poly.pdbx_seq_one_letter_code
_entity_poly.pdbx_strand_id
1 'polypeptide(L)'
;MRYNLSSFGTIIDCGKVCGLADLYSGQGYAVLEVHKQGPHRSNLTHVVPWKLTPVSRNPDETRLQPSEVEVFATWNSMAPYCRYCHGNDHAIIDCTKRLANISCYNCHAFGHKAKGCSRRNDPSPQVTANKKARKTPNTPKRVS
;
A
#
# COMPACT_ATOMS: atom_id res chain seq x y z
N MET A 1 17.48 7.42 5.88
CA MET A 1 17.18 6.27 4.99
C MET A 1 18.23 5.18 5.12
N ARG A 2 19.51 5.39 4.77
CA ARG A 2 20.58 4.37 4.93
C ARG A 2 20.65 3.77 6.33
N TYR A 3 20.71 4.60 7.38
CA TYR A 3 20.72 4.13 8.77
C TYR A 3 19.52 3.23 9.09
N ASN A 4 18.30 3.67 8.77
CA ASN A 4 17.05 2.97 9.09
C ASN A 4 16.86 1.65 8.33
N LEU A 5 17.50 1.49 7.17
CA LEU A 5 17.38 0.26 6.36
C LEU A 5 18.61 -0.65 6.45
N SER A 6 19.68 -0.21 7.13
CA SER A 6 20.95 -0.94 7.19
C SER A 6 20.78 -2.36 7.72
N SER A 7 19.91 -2.58 8.71
CA SER A 7 19.64 -3.91 9.29
C SER A 7 19.17 -4.97 8.28
N PHE A 8 18.55 -4.55 7.18
CA PHE A 8 17.98 -5.43 6.15
C PHE A 8 18.92 -5.66 4.96
N GLY A 9 19.93 -4.81 4.76
CA GLY A 9 20.85 -4.91 3.64
C GLY A 9 21.42 -3.56 3.18
N THR A 10 22.05 -3.58 2.01
CA THR A 10 22.71 -2.42 1.41
C THR A 10 21.75 -1.72 0.44
N ILE A 11 21.59 -0.40 0.54
CA ILE A 11 20.77 0.37 -0.42
C ILE A 11 21.52 0.49 -1.74
N ILE A 12 20.90 -0.03 -2.80
CA ILE A 12 21.36 0.12 -4.20
C ILE A 12 20.78 1.41 -4.79
N ASP A 13 19.48 1.64 -4.61
CA ASP A 13 18.75 2.80 -5.13
C ASP A 13 17.64 3.22 -4.16
N CYS A 14 17.24 4.48 -4.21
CA CYS A 14 16.07 4.97 -3.48
C CYS A 14 15.51 6.24 -4.11
N GLY A 15 14.20 6.42 -4.01
CA GLY A 15 13.55 7.58 -4.61
C GLY A 15 12.14 7.81 -4.12
N LYS A 16 11.47 8.75 -4.77
CA LYS A 16 10.06 9.09 -4.56
C LYS A 16 9.25 8.50 -5.68
N VAL A 17 8.05 8.04 -5.36
CA VAL A 17 7.07 7.62 -6.37
C VAL A 17 6.26 8.86 -6.75
N CYS A 18 6.37 9.27 -8.01
CA CYS A 18 5.63 10.40 -8.57
C CYS A 18 4.48 9.92 -9.47
N GLY A 19 3.37 10.65 -9.46
CA GLY A 19 2.25 10.40 -10.37
C GLY A 19 2.50 10.95 -11.78
N LEU A 20 1.47 10.88 -12.63
CA LEU A 20 1.48 11.34 -14.04
C LEU A 20 1.85 12.83 -14.26
N ALA A 21 1.88 13.65 -13.21
CA ALA A 21 2.18 15.07 -13.27
C ALA A 21 3.41 15.44 -12.40
N ASP A 22 4.32 14.49 -12.17
CA ASP A 22 5.46 14.61 -11.24
C ASP A 22 5.08 14.98 -9.79
N LEU A 23 3.79 14.93 -9.47
CA LEU A 23 3.29 15.19 -8.14
C LEU A 23 3.65 14.02 -7.22
N TYR A 24 4.22 14.35 -6.07
CA TYR A 24 4.56 13.37 -5.05
C TYR A 24 3.31 12.62 -4.58
N SER A 25 3.35 11.29 -4.71
CA SER A 25 2.22 10.41 -4.37
C SER A 25 2.07 10.13 -2.86
N GLY A 26 2.94 10.70 -2.02
CA GLY A 26 3.03 10.31 -0.60
C GLY A 26 3.86 9.06 -0.35
N GLN A 27 4.42 8.44 -1.40
CA GLN A 27 5.17 7.18 -1.30
C GLN A 27 6.60 7.32 -1.82
N GLY A 28 7.51 6.55 -1.21
CA GLY A 28 8.90 6.39 -1.66
C GLY A 28 9.23 4.93 -1.89
N TYR A 29 10.39 4.68 -2.49
CA TYR A 29 10.91 3.33 -2.71
C TYR A 29 12.39 3.25 -2.31
N ALA A 30 12.83 2.06 -1.97
CA ALA A 30 14.23 1.71 -1.79
C ALA A 30 14.48 0.30 -2.35
N VAL A 31 15.58 0.14 -3.08
CA VAL A 31 16.07 -1.13 -3.59
C VAL A 31 17.22 -1.57 -2.71
N LEU A 32 17.09 -2.76 -2.12
CA LEU A 32 18.05 -3.31 -1.16
C LEU A 32 18.71 -4.56 -1.75
N GLU A 33 20.03 -4.63 -1.62
CA GLU A 33 20.79 -5.87 -1.71
C GLU A 33 20.66 -6.61 -0.36
N VAL A 34 19.76 -7.59 -0.33
CA VAL A 34 19.48 -8.37 0.89
C VAL A 34 20.51 -9.49 1.01
N HIS A 35 21.31 -9.43 2.08
CA HIS A 35 22.33 -10.44 2.36
C HIS A 35 21.72 -11.55 3.23
N LYS A 36 21.64 -12.77 2.70
CA LYS A 36 21.13 -13.93 3.46
C LYS A 36 22.13 -14.45 4.50
N GLN A 37 23.40 -14.04 4.40
CA GLN A 37 24.50 -14.41 5.27
C GLN A 37 25.39 -13.18 5.51
N GLY A 38 25.77 -12.92 6.76
CA GLY A 38 26.56 -11.74 7.15
C GLY A 38 26.05 -11.06 8.43
N PRO A 39 26.64 -9.91 8.83
CA PRO A 39 26.28 -9.19 10.06
C PRO A 39 24.91 -8.50 10.00
N HIS A 40 24.34 -8.24 8.82
CA HIS A 40 23.00 -7.69 8.63
C HIS A 40 21.97 -8.82 8.46
N ARG A 41 21.39 -9.28 9.58
CA ARG A 41 20.59 -10.51 9.68
C ARG A 41 19.07 -10.31 9.79
N SER A 42 18.55 -9.09 9.67
CA SER A 42 17.11 -8.87 9.88
C SER A 42 16.31 -9.25 8.63
N ASN A 43 15.30 -10.11 8.80
CA ASN A 43 14.28 -10.31 7.77
C ASN A 43 13.53 -9.00 7.51
N LEU A 44 13.07 -8.78 6.28
CA LEU A 44 12.22 -7.64 5.95
C LEU A 44 10.94 -7.67 6.81
N THR A 45 10.60 -6.52 7.40
CA THR A 45 9.41 -6.35 8.23
C THR A 45 8.47 -5.31 7.63
N HIS A 46 7.16 -5.52 7.80
CA HIS A 46 6.15 -4.56 7.32
C HIS A 46 6.27 -3.23 8.04
N VAL A 47 6.45 -3.27 9.37
CA VAL A 47 6.68 -2.10 10.21
C VAL A 47 8.19 -1.91 10.32
N VAL A 48 8.68 -0.78 9.84
CA VAL A 48 10.08 -0.38 9.90
C VAL A 48 10.21 0.74 10.93
N PRO A 49 10.90 0.50 12.07
CA PRO A 49 11.23 1.54 13.02
C PRO A 49 12.11 2.59 12.33
N TRP A 50 11.67 3.84 12.31
CA TRP A 50 12.32 4.89 11.56
C TRP A 50 12.74 6.03 12.49
N LYS A 51 14.05 6.28 12.59
CA LYS A 51 14.55 7.48 13.24
C LYS A 51 14.51 8.63 12.25
N LEU A 52 13.67 9.62 12.54
CA LEU A 52 13.55 10.86 11.79
C LEU A 52 14.25 11.98 12.58
N THR A 53 15.28 12.57 11.98
CA THR A 53 15.86 13.82 12.49
C THR A 53 15.19 14.97 11.75
N PRO A 54 14.38 15.82 12.42
CA PRO A 54 13.80 16.98 11.78
C PRO A 54 14.91 17.93 11.33
N VAL A 55 14.81 18.44 10.10
CA VAL A 55 15.71 19.49 9.63
C VAL A 55 15.02 20.82 9.91
N SER A 56 15.50 21.57 10.90
CA SER A 56 15.03 22.96 11.06
C SER A 56 15.63 23.81 9.95
N ARG A 57 14.80 24.67 9.35
CA ARG A 57 15.26 25.70 8.40
C ARG A 57 15.93 26.86 9.13
N ASN A 58 15.72 26.96 10.45
CA ASN A 58 16.22 28.06 11.26
C ASN A 58 17.55 27.63 11.92
N PRO A 59 18.68 28.27 11.61
CA PRO A 59 19.99 27.88 12.16
C PRO A 59 20.11 28.09 13.68
N ASP A 60 19.19 28.85 14.28
CA ASP A 60 19.15 29.18 15.72
C ASP A 60 18.34 28.17 16.54
N GLU A 61 17.62 27.25 15.89
CA GLU A 61 16.88 26.22 16.63
C GLU A 61 17.79 25.05 17.00
N THR A 62 18.07 24.99 18.31
CA THR A 62 18.63 23.85 19.05
C THR A 62 18.25 22.51 18.41
N ARG A 63 19.28 21.73 18.05
CA ARG A 63 19.19 20.39 17.40
C ARG A 63 17.93 19.64 17.83
N LEU A 64 16.93 19.60 16.94
CA LEU A 64 15.70 18.86 17.17
C LEU A 64 16.04 17.38 17.39
N GLN A 65 15.55 16.81 18.49
CA GLN A 65 15.87 15.44 18.85
C GLN A 65 15.28 14.46 17.82
N PRO A 66 16.02 13.38 17.48
CA PRO A 66 15.48 12.34 16.62
C PRO A 66 14.18 11.76 17.21
N SER A 67 13.12 11.75 16.42
CA SER A 67 11.86 11.10 16.77
C SER A 67 11.80 9.72 16.15
N GLU A 68 11.32 8.73 16.89
CA GLU A 68 11.03 7.41 16.36
C GLU A 68 9.61 7.40 15.79
N VAL A 69 9.48 7.05 14.51
CA VAL A 69 8.19 6.94 13.82
C VAL A 69 8.09 5.57 13.16
N GLU A 70 6.87 5.05 13.06
CA GLU A 70 6.61 3.80 12.35
C GLU A 70 6.41 4.10 10.86
N VAL A 71 7.19 3.43 10.01
CA VAL A 71 7.03 3.49 8.56
C VAL A 71 6.59 2.12 8.06
N PHE A 72 5.53 2.08 7.26
CA PHE A 72 5.02 0.84 6.66
C PHE A 72 5.66 0.60 5.30
N ALA A 73 6.33 -0.55 5.14
CA ALA A 73 7.00 -0.98 3.91
C ALA A 73 6.34 -2.24 3.32
N THR A 74 6.37 -2.37 1.99
CA THR A 74 5.83 -3.53 1.27
C THR A 74 6.81 -4.03 0.23
N TRP A 75 6.92 -5.34 0.05
CA TRP A 75 7.79 -5.97 -0.95
C TRP A 75 7.09 -7.15 -1.63
N ASN A 76 7.64 -7.62 -2.76
CA ASN A 76 6.95 -8.56 -3.66
C ASN A 76 6.62 -9.92 -3.03
N SER A 77 7.49 -10.43 -2.15
CA SER A 77 7.30 -11.70 -1.44
C SER A 77 6.64 -11.54 -0.06
N MET A 78 6.11 -10.35 0.26
CA MET A 78 5.42 -10.11 1.52
C MET A 78 4.09 -10.87 1.56
N ALA A 79 3.78 -11.47 2.71
CA ALA A 79 2.46 -12.03 2.98
C ALA A 79 1.35 -10.98 2.79
N PRO A 80 0.11 -11.37 2.47
CA PRO A 80 -1.00 -10.42 2.35
C PRO A 80 -1.17 -9.64 3.65
N TYR A 81 -1.30 -8.32 3.52
CA TYR A 81 -1.62 -7.45 4.66
C TYR A 81 -2.79 -6.53 4.34
N CYS A 82 -3.43 -6.06 5.40
CA CYS A 82 -4.58 -5.20 5.29
C CYS A 82 -4.19 -3.73 5.40
N ARG A 83 -4.25 -3.02 4.27
CA ARG A 83 -4.04 -1.55 4.21
C ARG A 83 -5.06 -0.71 4.99
N TYR A 84 -6.15 -1.30 5.46
CA TYR A 84 -7.17 -0.59 6.22
C TYR A 84 -6.92 -0.68 7.74
N CYS A 85 -6.60 -1.87 8.24
CA CYS A 85 -6.44 -2.11 9.68
C CYS A 85 -5.02 -2.49 10.10
N HIS A 86 -4.07 -2.54 9.16
CA HIS A 86 -2.67 -2.92 9.37
C HIS A 86 -2.46 -4.34 9.94
N GLY A 87 -3.41 -5.25 9.73
CA GLY A 87 -3.28 -6.66 10.10
C GLY A 87 -2.48 -7.47 9.07
N ASN A 88 -1.71 -8.46 9.53
CA ASN A 88 -0.81 -9.27 8.70
C ASN A 88 -1.40 -10.59 8.20
N ASP A 89 -2.65 -10.90 8.56
CA ASP A 89 -3.27 -12.21 8.30
C ASP A 89 -4.26 -12.20 7.12
N HIS A 90 -4.59 -11.03 6.57
CA HIS A 90 -5.61 -10.90 5.54
C HIS A 90 -5.37 -9.71 4.60
N ALA A 91 -5.90 -9.79 3.39
CA ALA A 91 -5.94 -8.66 2.47
C ALA A 91 -7.11 -7.71 2.78
N ILE A 92 -7.02 -6.46 2.34
CA ILE A 92 -8.09 -5.44 2.52
C ILE A 92 -9.50 -5.89 2.07
N ILE A 93 -9.57 -6.82 1.10
CA ILE A 93 -10.83 -7.34 0.57
C ILE A 93 -11.59 -8.22 1.58
N ASP A 94 -10.86 -8.83 2.51
CA ASP A 94 -11.38 -9.78 3.51
C ASP A 94 -11.37 -9.16 4.92
N CYS A 95 -11.07 -7.86 5.02
CA CYS A 95 -10.99 -7.15 6.30
C CYS A 95 -12.39 -6.97 6.91
N THR A 96 -12.65 -7.66 8.03
CA THR A 96 -13.92 -7.59 8.77
C THR A 96 -14.22 -6.17 9.25
N LYS A 97 -13.24 -5.44 9.78
CA LYS A 97 -13.39 -4.04 10.21
C LYS A 97 -13.84 -3.14 9.05
N ARG A 98 -13.29 -3.36 7.85
CA ARG A 98 -13.67 -2.62 6.65
C ARG A 98 -15.06 -3.03 6.18
N LEU A 99 -15.34 -4.32 6.13
CA LEU A 99 -16.63 -4.87 5.68
C LEU A 99 -17.79 -4.46 6.58
N ALA A 100 -17.57 -4.34 7.90
CA ALA A 100 -18.56 -3.85 8.85
C ALA A 100 -19.07 -2.44 8.49
N ASN A 101 -18.22 -1.60 7.89
CA ASN A 101 -18.57 -0.24 7.47
C ASN A 101 -19.10 -0.15 6.03
N ILE A 102 -19.24 -1.29 5.33
CA ILE A 102 -19.75 -1.33 3.95
C ILE A 102 -21.20 -1.78 3.97
N SER A 103 -22.09 -0.93 3.46
CA SER A 103 -23.47 -1.29 3.14
C SER A 103 -23.58 -1.83 1.72
N CYS A 104 -24.37 -2.89 1.55
CA CYS A 104 -24.63 -3.48 0.26
C CYS A 104 -25.66 -2.67 -0.52
N TYR A 105 -25.35 -2.27 -1.76
CA TYR A 105 -26.28 -1.53 -2.61
C TYR A 105 -27.53 -2.32 -3.05
N ASN A 106 -27.53 -3.66 -2.93
CA ASN A 106 -28.67 -4.48 -3.35
C ASN A 106 -29.67 -4.75 -2.22
N CYS A 107 -29.19 -4.90 -0.98
CA CYS A 107 -30.03 -5.29 0.15
C CYS A 107 -29.90 -4.37 1.37
N HIS A 108 -29.05 -3.35 1.29
CA HIS A 108 -28.75 -2.38 2.34
C HIS A 108 -28.19 -2.95 3.66
N ALA A 109 -27.99 -4.27 3.76
CA ALA A 109 -27.29 -4.88 4.89
C ALA A 109 -25.78 -4.59 4.87
N PHE A 110 -25.18 -4.53 6.05
CA PHE A 110 -23.75 -4.34 6.24
C PHE A 110 -22.95 -5.65 6.09
N GLY A 111 -21.62 -5.55 6.03
CA GLY A 111 -20.73 -6.71 6.07
C GLY A 111 -20.38 -7.32 4.71
N HIS A 112 -20.97 -6.85 3.61
CA HIS A 112 -20.65 -7.34 2.28
C HIS A 112 -20.86 -6.30 1.17
N LYS A 113 -20.11 -6.47 0.08
CA LYS A 113 -20.30 -5.71 -1.16
C LYS A 113 -21.40 -6.33 -2.01
N ALA A 114 -22.06 -5.53 -2.84
CA ALA A 114 -23.11 -5.99 -3.76
C ALA A 114 -22.71 -7.25 -4.56
N LYS A 115 -21.44 -7.37 -5.00
CA LYS A 115 -20.92 -8.54 -5.73
C LYS A 115 -21.10 -9.88 -4.97
N GLY A 116 -21.03 -9.87 -3.64
CA GLY A 116 -21.20 -11.06 -2.80
C GLY A 116 -22.58 -11.15 -2.15
N CYS A 117 -23.56 -10.38 -2.62
CA CYS A 117 -24.91 -10.39 -2.06
C CYS A 117 -25.70 -11.61 -2.55
N SER A 118 -26.28 -12.37 -1.62
CA SER A 118 -27.13 -13.54 -1.92
C SER A 118 -28.40 -13.19 -2.69
N ARG A 119 -28.96 -11.98 -2.49
CA ARG A 119 -30.15 -11.49 -3.22
C ARG A 119 -29.89 -11.19 -4.71
N ARG A 120 -28.66 -11.35 -5.21
CA ARG A 120 -28.37 -11.25 -6.65
C ARG A 120 -29.01 -12.35 -7.49
N ASN A 121 -29.36 -13.47 -6.87
CA ASN A 121 -29.94 -14.62 -7.57
C ASN A 121 -31.48 -14.56 -7.66
N ASP A 122 -32.12 -13.51 -7.15
CA ASP A 122 -33.56 -13.32 -7.34
C ASP A 122 -33.79 -12.70 -8.73
N PRO A 123 -34.50 -13.39 -9.65
CA PRO A 123 -34.82 -12.86 -10.97
C PRO A 123 -35.92 -11.79 -10.85
N SER A 124 -35.63 -10.68 -10.19
CA SER A 124 -36.45 -9.46 -10.31
C SER A 124 -36.02 -8.69 -11.57
N PRO A 125 -36.95 -8.04 -12.31
CA PRO A 125 -36.69 -7.56 -13.66
C PRO A 125 -35.48 -6.63 -13.67
N GLN A 126 -34.47 -7.01 -14.45
CA GLN A 126 -33.29 -6.19 -14.69
C GLN A 126 -33.75 -4.84 -15.24
N VAL A 127 -33.55 -3.77 -14.47
CA VAL A 127 -33.38 -2.44 -15.04
C VAL A 127 -32.09 -2.52 -15.87
N THR A 128 -32.26 -2.82 -17.15
CA THR A 128 -31.21 -2.73 -18.16
C THR A 128 -30.76 -1.28 -18.33
N ALA A 129 -29.49 -1.12 -18.75
CA ALA A 129 -28.79 0.10 -19.17
C ALA A 129 -28.14 0.89 -18.01
N ASN A 130 -26.81 1.01 -17.88
CA ASN A 130 -25.77 1.11 -18.89
C ASN A 130 -24.44 0.58 -18.33
N LYS A 131 -23.95 -0.58 -18.81
CA LYS A 131 -22.53 -0.92 -18.65
C LYS A 131 -21.75 -0.07 -19.65
N LYS A 132 -21.25 1.09 -19.24
CA LYS A 132 -20.18 1.75 -20.00
C LYS A 132 -19.02 0.76 -20.11
N ALA A 133 -18.69 0.38 -21.34
CA ALA A 133 -17.51 -0.44 -21.61
C ALA A 133 -16.29 0.21 -20.97
N ARG A 134 -15.49 -0.58 -20.25
CA ARG A 134 -14.19 -0.12 -19.76
C ARG A 134 -13.35 0.24 -20.99
N LYS A 135 -12.88 1.48 -21.09
CA LYS A 135 -11.90 1.84 -22.13
C LYS A 135 -10.66 0.98 -21.94
N THR A 136 -10.42 0.05 -22.85
CA THR A 136 -9.13 -0.62 -23.01
C THR A 136 -8.18 0.35 -23.71
N PRO A 137 -6.96 0.58 -23.17
CA PRO A 137 -5.93 1.27 -23.92
C PRO A 137 -5.61 0.46 -25.18
N ASN A 138 -5.70 1.08 -26.35
CA ASN A 138 -5.20 0.50 -27.59
C ASN A 138 -3.67 0.56 -27.52
N THR A 139 -3.01 -0.56 -27.27
CA THR A 139 -1.57 -0.70 -27.50
C THR A 139 -1.35 -0.82 -29.01
N PRO A 140 -0.66 0.13 -29.68
CA PRO A 140 -0.29 -0.05 -31.07
C PRO A 140 0.69 -1.23 -31.19
N LYS A 141 0.42 -2.13 -32.13
CA LYS A 141 1.31 -3.24 -32.49
C LYS A 141 2.63 -2.66 -33.00
N ARG A 142 3.73 -3.02 -32.36
CA ARG A 142 5.08 -2.76 -32.85
C ARG A 142 5.28 -3.62 -34.10
N VAL A 143 5.35 -2.98 -35.27
CA VAL A 143 5.77 -3.64 -36.52
C VAL A 143 7.28 -3.83 -36.43
N SER A 144 7.72 -5.05 -36.75
CA SER A 144 9.12 -5.48 -36.83
C SER A 144 9.88 -4.78 -37.93
#